data_AF-X1R2L8-F1
#
_entry.id   AF-X1R2L8-F1
#
_cell.length_a   1.000
_cell.length_b   1.000
_cell.length_c   1.000
_cell.angle_alpha   90.00
_cell.angle_beta   90.00
_cell.angle_gamma   90.00
#
_symmetry.space_group_name_H-M   'P 1'
#
loop_
_entity.id
_entity.type
_entity.pdbx_description
1 polymer ?
#
loop_
_entity_poly.entity_id
_entity_poly.type
_entity_poly.pdbx_seq_one_letter_code
_entity_poly.pdbx_strand_id
1 'polypeptide(L)'
;LIIHGLKDYERDSKTVIKGIRKNAVKISEGVYQQEQWSSFKGLLHSGDINNYTVKTVTKHLSRKYTKGIVTDSGVVKPFCLAEDPR
;
A
#
# COMPACT_ATOMS: atom_id res chain seq x y z
N LEU A 1 -12.54 7.35 -15.88
CA LEU A 1 -11.49 7.38 -14.84
C LEU A 1 -12.18 7.52 -13.49
N ILE A 2 -12.00 6.55 -12.60
CA ILE A 2 -12.51 6.60 -11.22
C ILE A 2 -11.29 6.66 -10.30
N ILE A 3 -11.22 7.65 -9.42
CA ILE A 3 -10.11 7.84 -8.48
C ILE A 3 -10.62 7.51 -7.09
N HIS A 4 -10.07 6.43 -6.51
CA HIS A 4 -10.41 5.98 -5.17
C HIS A 4 -9.47 6.58 -4.11
N GLY A 5 -8.25 6.89 -4.51
CA GLY A 5 -7.26 7.51 -3.64
C GLY A 5 -5.87 7.59 -4.29
N LEU A 6 -4.85 7.89 -3.49
CA LEU A 6 -3.48 7.98 -3.99
C LEU A 6 -3.00 6.62 -4.51
N LYS A 7 -2.79 6.53 -5.83
CA LYS A 7 -2.32 5.31 -6.52
C LYS A 7 -3.29 4.13 -6.40
N ASP A 8 -4.59 4.44 -6.28
CA ASP A 8 -5.74 3.53 -6.37
C ASP A 8 -6.75 4.17 -7.35
N TYR A 9 -6.78 3.69 -8.59
CA TYR A 9 -7.65 4.23 -9.63
C TYR A 9 -8.04 3.18 -10.68
N GLU A 10 -9.15 3.43 -11.35
CA GLU A 10 -9.67 2.64 -12.45
C GLU A 10 -9.74 3.49 -13.72
N ARG A 11 -9.18 2.97 -14.80
CA ARG A 11 -9.22 3.60 -16.11
C ARG A 11 -9.49 2.55 -17.17
N ASP A 12 -10.54 2.77 -17.96
CA ASP A 12 -10.99 1.88 -19.03
C ASP A 12 -11.20 0.45 -18.48
N SER A 13 -10.37 -0.51 -18.87
CA SER A 13 -10.40 -1.90 -18.40
C SER A 13 -9.30 -2.24 -17.38
N LYS A 14 -8.61 -1.24 -16.83
CA LYS A 14 -7.45 -1.42 -15.94
C LYS A 14 -7.68 -0.80 -14.57
N THR A 15 -7.55 -1.63 -13.55
CA THR A 15 -7.43 -1.20 -12.15
C THR A 15 -5.96 -1.14 -11.76
N VAL A 16 -5.53 -0.03 -11.15
CA VAL A 16 -4.17 0.16 -10.65
C VAL A 16 -4.23 0.46 -9.16
N ILE A 17 -3.79 -0.51 -8.35
CA ILE A 17 -3.65 -0.36 -6.90
C ILE A 17 -2.19 -0.61 -6.54
N LYS A 18 -1.47 0.44 -6.14
CA LYS A 18 -0.05 0.27 -5.79
C LYS A 18 0.10 -0.62 -4.56
N GLY A 19 0.97 -1.61 -4.68
CA GLY A 19 1.30 -2.53 -3.58
C GLY A 19 0.41 -3.76 -3.51
N ILE A 20 -0.64 -3.82 -4.32
CA ILE A 20 -1.49 -5.01 -4.48
C ILE A 20 -1.10 -5.70 -5.80
N ARG A 21 -0.79 -7.00 -5.73
CA ARG A 21 -0.43 -7.79 -6.91
C ARG A 21 -1.66 -8.05 -7.78
N LYS A 22 -1.45 -8.28 -9.08
CA LYS A 22 -2.54 -8.60 -10.03
C LYS A 22 -3.29 -9.89 -9.65
N ASN A 23 -2.61 -10.85 -9.02
CA ASN A 23 -3.18 -12.11 -8.57
C ASN A 23 -3.59 -12.11 -7.07
N ALA A 24 -3.61 -10.94 -6.43
CA ALA A 24 -4.11 -10.85 -5.06
C ALA A 24 -5.62 -11.15 -5.01
N VAL A 25 -6.06 -11.87 -3.98
CA VAL A 25 -7.48 -12.16 -3.74
C VAL A 25 -8.08 -11.04 -2.91
N LYS A 26 -9.14 -10.40 -3.39
CA LYS A 26 -9.90 -9.41 -2.60
C LYS A 26 -10.78 -10.17 -1.61
N ILE A 27 -10.53 -9.97 -0.32
CA ILE A 27 -11.29 -10.62 0.77
C ILE A 27 -12.51 -9.77 1.13
N SER A 28 -12.32 -8.45 1.19
CA SER A 28 -13.39 -7.47 1.40
C SER A 28 -12.96 -6.11 0.85
N GLU A 29 -13.80 -5.08 0.98
CA GLU A 29 -13.44 -3.73 0.51
C GLU A 29 -12.18 -3.21 1.20
N GLY A 30 -11.16 -2.84 0.41
CA GLY A 30 -9.87 -2.40 0.93
C GLY A 30 -9.00 -3.50 1.56
N VAL A 31 -9.40 -4.78 1.52
CA VAL A 31 -8.64 -5.89 2.13
C VAL A 31 -8.28 -6.93 1.08
N TYR A 32 -6.98 -7.17 0.92
CA TYR A 32 -6.44 -8.07 -0.09
C TYR A 32 -5.46 -9.06 0.52
N GLN A 33 -5.54 -10.32 0.09
CA GLN A 33 -4.61 -11.36 0.47
C GLN A 33 -3.71 -11.70 -0.71
N GLN A 34 -2.39 -11.74 -0.48
CA GLN A 34 -1.42 -12.07 -1.52
C GLN A 34 -0.21 -12.80 -0.95
N GLU A 35 0.50 -13.48 -1.82
CA GLU A 35 1.76 -14.11 -1.47
C GLU A 35 2.88 -13.08 -1.28
N GLN A 36 3.69 -13.29 -0.25
CA GLN A 36 4.95 -12.64 0.01
C GLN A 36 6.07 -13.67 -0.17
N TRP A 37 6.94 -13.35 -1.11
CA TRP A 37 8.07 -14.17 -1.51
C TRP A 37 9.30 -13.67 -0.77
N SER A 38 9.99 -14.56 -0.07
CA SER A 38 11.19 -14.21 0.68
C SER A 38 12.29 -13.79 -0.29
N SER A 39 12.93 -12.65 -0.02
CA SER A 39 14.14 -12.25 -0.75
C SER A 39 15.34 -13.04 -0.22
N PHE A 40 16.40 -13.16 -1.02
CA PHE A 40 17.63 -13.83 -0.58
C PHE A 40 18.18 -13.23 0.73
N LYS A 41 18.20 -11.89 0.83
CA LYS A 41 18.56 -11.18 2.08
C LYS A 41 17.65 -11.58 3.25
N GLY A 42 16.35 -11.74 3.01
CA GLY A 42 15.38 -12.18 4.01
C GLY A 42 15.68 -13.58 4.53
N LEU A 43 16.09 -14.51 3.65
CA LEU A 43 16.48 -15.87 4.00
C LEU A 43 17.78 -15.90 4.81
N LEU A 44 18.77 -15.07 4.44
CA LEU A 44 20.01 -14.92 5.22
C LEU A 44 19.72 -14.44 6.64
N HIS A 45 18.83 -13.46 6.79
CA HIS A 45 18.44 -12.92 8.09
C HIS A 45 17.61 -13.90 8.93
N SER A 46 16.88 -14.84 8.33
CA SER A 46 16.09 -15.83 9.08
C SER A 46 16.92 -16.99 9.63
N GLY A 47 18.20 -17.12 9.23
CA GLY A 47 19.07 -18.22 9.65
C GLY A 47 18.73 -19.57 9.01
N ASP A 48 17.73 -19.60 8.12
CA ASP A 48 17.22 -20.79 7.45
C ASP A 48 17.24 -20.57 5.94
N ILE A 49 18.43 -20.75 5.36
CA ILE A 49 18.70 -20.53 3.93
C ILE A 49 18.18 -21.71 3.08
N ASN A 50 18.08 -22.89 3.69
CA ASN A 50 17.73 -24.11 2.97
C ASN A 50 16.21 -24.28 2.81
N ASN A 51 15.39 -23.61 3.62
CA ASN A 51 13.94 -23.63 3.49
C ASN A 51 13.39 -22.35 2.85
N TYR A 52 12.92 -22.47 1.60
CA TYR A 52 12.23 -21.37 0.93
C TYR A 52 10.75 -21.33 1.31
N THR A 53 10.36 -20.38 2.16
CA THR A 53 8.96 -20.23 2.58
C THR A 53 8.28 -19.06 1.85
N VAL A 54 7.15 -19.37 1.21
CA VAL A 54 6.19 -18.36 0.71
C VAL A 54 5.16 -18.09 1.79
N LYS A 55 4.99 -16.82 2.17
CA LYS A 55 4.03 -16.41 3.20
C LYS A 55 2.79 -15.83 2.56
N THR A 56 1.65 -16.04 3.19
CA THR A 56 0.44 -15.29 2.86
C THR A 56 0.41 -14.02 3.69
N VAL A 57 0.18 -12.86 3.06
CA VAL A 57 0.04 -11.58 3.75
C VAL A 57 -1.27 -10.89 3.40
N THR A 58 -1.90 -10.30 4.42
CA THR A 58 -3.09 -9.45 4.27
C THR A 58 -2.67 -7.99 4.19
N LYS A 59 -3.17 -7.29 3.17
CA LYS A 59 -2.95 -5.86 2.91
C LYS A 59 -4.25 -5.12 3.18
N HIS A 60 -4.17 -4.12 4.05
CA HIS A 60 -5.25 -3.18 4.32
C HIS A 60 -4.96 -1.86 3.61
N LEU A 61 -5.83 -1.47 2.70
CA LEU A 61 -5.76 -0.24 1.93
C LEU A 61 -6.76 0.77 2.50
N SER A 62 -6.24 1.82 3.13
CA SER A 62 -7.06 2.97 3.54
C SER A 62 -7.00 4.05 2.47
N ARG A 63 -8.18 4.54 2.05
CA ARG A 63 -8.31 5.65 1.11
C ARG A 63 -8.26 7.02 1.78
N LYS A 64 -7.98 7.07 3.09
CA LYS A 64 -7.81 8.31 3.85
C LYS A 64 -6.49 8.99 3.45
N TYR A 65 -6.56 10.22 2.96
CA TYR A 65 -5.36 11.00 2.66
C TYR A 65 -4.80 11.62 3.95
N THR A 66 -3.62 11.17 4.38
CA THR A 66 -2.98 11.62 5.63
C THR A 66 -1.63 12.28 5.41
N LYS A 67 -1.35 12.78 4.19
CA LYS A 67 -0.05 13.36 3.81
C LYS A 67 -0.04 14.89 3.78
N GLY A 68 -1.18 15.50 4.08
CA GLY A 68 -1.38 16.94 4.06
C GLY A 68 -2.85 17.28 4.19
N ILE A 69 -3.13 18.58 4.19
CA ILE A 69 -4.47 19.14 4.23
C ILE A 69 -4.95 19.27 2.78
N VAL A 70 -5.98 18.52 2.41
CA VAL A 70 -6.63 18.67 1.10
C VAL A 70 -7.57 19.87 1.21
N THR A 71 -7.32 20.89 0.39
CA THR A 71 -8.19 22.07 0.29
C THR A 71 -9.41 21.77 -0.59
N ASP A 72 -10.42 22.64 -0.57
CA ASP A 72 -11.64 22.47 -1.38
C ASP A 72 -11.36 22.46 -2.90
N SER A 73 -10.23 23.05 -3.33
CA SER A 73 -9.78 23.01 -4.72
C SER A 73 -9.03 21.72 -5.09
N GLY A 74 -8.84 20.80 -4.14
CA GLY A 74 -8.08 19.57 -4.33
C GLY A 74 -6.55 19.74 -4.22
N VAL A 75 -6.06 20.96 -3.98
CA VAL A 75 -4.63 21.21 -3.70
C VAL A 75 -4.29 20.68 -2.32
N VAL A 76 -3.18 19.94 -2.23
CA VAL A 76 -2.65 19.44 -0.96
C VAL A 76 -1.66 20.43 -0.38
N LYS A 77 -1.93 20.94 0.82
CA LYS A 77 -0.97 21.70 1.62
C LYS A 77 -0.20 20.77 2.56
N PRO A 78 1.13 20.89 2.67
CA PRO A 78 1.90 20.10 3.62
C PRO A 78 1.48 20.45 5.06
N PHE A 79 1.68 19.51 5.98
CA PHE A 79 1.60 19.84 7.39
C PHE A 79 2.76 20.76 7.74
N CYS A 80 2.48 21.90 8.37
CA CYS A 80 3.51 22.73 8.97
C CYS A 80 3.83 22.15 10.35
N LEU A 81 5.04 21.63 10.54
CA LEU A 81 5.58 21.49 11.89
C LEU A 81 5.84 22.92 12.39
N ALA A 82 5.07 23.38 13.37
CA ALA A 82 5.56 24.47 14.21
C ALA A 82 6.75 23.91 14.99
N GLU A 83 7.90 24.60 14.95
CA GLU A 83 9.00 24.24 15.84
C GLU A 83 8.49 24.38 17.28
N ASP A 84 8.66 23.31 18.05
CA ASP A 84 8.32 23.28 19.46
C ASP A 84 9.30 24.21 20.20
N PRO A 85 8.85 25.32 20.82
CA PRO A 85 9.72 26.20 21.57
C PRO A 85 10.04 25.55 22.92
N ARG A 86 10.92 24.54 22.90
CA ARG A 86 11.51 23.93 24.09
C ARG A 86 13.00 24.21 24.15
#